data_AF-A0A645GQA9-F1
#
_entry.id   AF-A0A645GQA9-F1
#
_cell.length_a   1.000
_cell.length_b   1.000
_cell.length_c   1.000
_cell.angle_alpha   90.00
_cell.angle_beta   90.00
_cell.angle_gamma   90.00
#
_symmetry.space_group_name_H-M   'P 1'
#
loop_
_entity.id
_entity.type
_entity.pdbx_description
1 polymer ?
#
loop_
_entity_poly.entity_id
_entity_poly.type
_entity_poly.pdbx_seq_one_letter_code
_entity_poly.pdbx_strand_id
1 'polypeptide(L)' 'MVFKKNEKTETRYRTPQGLFIIEIDTKELKIDKNEENCIKLNIDYDIKIMDLFKGRNKIEVLVEIKE' A
#
# COMPACT_ATOMS: atom_id res chain seq x y z
N MET A 1 7.71 -3.70 -0.71
CA MET A 1 6.59 -2.87 -1.20
C MET A 1 6.66 -1.56 -0.46
N VAL A 2 6.65 -0.41 -1.15
CA VAL A 2 6.81 0.91 -0.51
C VAL A 2 5.70 1.83 -1.00
N PHE A 3 4.94 2.40 -0.06
CA PHE A 3 3.88 3.36 -0.37
C PHE A 3 4.37 4.77 -0.07
N LYS A 4 4.38 5.63 -1.08
CA LYS A 4 4.81 7.02 -0.93
C LYS A 4 3.93 7.90 -1.81
N LYS A 5 3.23 8.83 -1.17
CA LYS A 5 2.22 9.68 -1.81
C LYS A 5 2.82 10.40 -3.04
N ASN A 6 2.09 10.35 -4.16
CA ASN A 6 2.47 10.94 -5.45
C ASN A 6 3.76 10.38 -6.06
N GLU A 7 4.24 9.22 -5.60
CA GLU A 7 5.40 8.54 -6.17
C GLU A 7 5.00 7.16 -6.70
N LYS A 8 5.61 6.79 -7.83
CA LYS A 8 5.56 5.43 -8.35
C LYS A 8 6.75 4.65 -7.83
N THR A 9 6.48 3.51 -7.23
CA THR A 9 7.51 2.60 -6.73
C THR A 9 7.41 1.27 -7.47
N GLU A 10 8.55 0.69 -7.81
CA GLU A 10 8.64 -0.66 -8.35
C GLU A 10 9.12 -1.60 -7.25
N THR A 11 8.49 -2.76 -7.11
CA THR A 11 8.92 -3.81 -6.20
C THR A 11 8.98 -5.15 -6.93
N ARG A 12 10.08 -5.86 -6.72
CA ARG A 12 10.26 -7.24 -7.18
C ARG A 12 9.64 -8.19 -6.15
N TYR A 13 8.49 -8.76 -6.47
CA TYR A 13 7.77 -9.71 -5.61
C TYR A 13 8.07 -11.15 -6.04
N ARG A 14 8.81 -11.89 -5.21
CA ARG A 14 9.18 -13.28 -5.49
C ARG A 14 8.10 -14.22 -4.96
N THR A 15 7.57 -15.06 -5.83
CA THR A 15 6.70 -16.19 -5.48
C THR A 15 7.40 -17.50 -5.81
N PRO A 16 6.88 -18.65 -5.34
CA PRO A 16 7.41 -19.96 -5.74
C PRO A 16 7.37 -20.20 -7.27
N GLN A 17 6.45 -19.55 -7.98
CA GLN A 17 6.28 -19.68 -9.43
C GLN A 17 7.17 -18.74 -10.24
N GLY A 18 7.81 -17.74 -9.63
CA GLY A 18 8.68 -16.81 -10.32
C GLY A 18 8.80 -15.44 -9.67
N LEU A 19 9.28 -14.46 -10.44
CA LEU A 19 9.42 -13.08 -10.00
C LEU A 19 8.41 -12.19 -10.73
N PHE A 20 7.60 -11.47 -9.97
CA PHE A 20 6.71 -10.44 -10.49
C PHE A 20 7.31 -9.06 -10.27
N ILE A 21 7.24 -8.24 -11.31
CA ILE A 21 7.50 -6.80 -11.20
C ILE A 21 6.16 -6.13 -10.93
N ILE A 22 6.05 -5.53 -9.74
CA ILE A 22 4.85 -4.83 -9.28
C ILE A 22 5.16 -3.34 -9.22
N GLU A 23 4.45 -2.56 -10.02
CA GLU A 23 4.44 -1.11 -9.94
C GLU A 23 3.28 -0.64 -9.05
N ILE A 24 3.56 0.33 -8.19
CA ILE A 24 2.59 0.89 -7.24
C ILE A 24 2.61 2.39 -7.39
N ASP A 25 1.45 2.98 -7.64
CA ASP A 25 1.26 4.42 -7.73
C ASP A 25 0.38 4.87 -6.58
N THR A 26 0.98 5.42 -5.52
CA THR A 26 0.24 5.77 -4.30
C THR A 26 -0.43 7.14 -4.48
N LYS A 27 -1.76 7.14 -4.59
CA LYS A 27 -2.57 8.35 -4.75
C LYS A 27 -2.77 9.08 -3.43
N GLU A 28 -3.06 8.32 -2.38
CA GLU A 28 -3.30 8.87 -1.06
C GLU A 28 -2.63 8.01 0.01
N LEU A 29 -2.00 8.68 0.97
CA LEU A 29 -1.50 8.09 2.20
C LEU A 29 -1.83 9.07 3.33
N LYS A 30 -2.76 8.67 4.19
CA LYS A 30 -3.23 9.46 5.36
C LYS A 30 -2.97 8.67 6.62
N ILE A 31 -2.43 9.34 7.63
CA ILE A 31 -2.19 8.80 8.96
C ILE A 31 -2.93 9.70 9.94
N ASP A 32 -3.98 9.18 10.54
CA ASP A 32 -4.77 9.87 11.55
C ASP A 32 -4.42 9.28 12.92
N LYS A 33 -4.00 10.14 13.85
CA LYS A 33 -3.64 9.77 15.24
C LYS A 33 -4.59 10.46 16.23
N ASN A 34 -5.87 10.53 15.88
CA ASN A 34 -6.82 11.44 16.54
C ASN A 34 -7.47 10.85 17.79
N GLU A 35 -7.37 9.55 18.04
CA GLU A 35 -7.94 8.92 19.22
C GLU A 35 -6.83 8.49 20.19
N GLU A 36 -7.06 8.71 21.49
CA GLU A 36 -6.24 8.16 22.55
C GLU A 36 -6.09 6.66 22.28
N ASN A 37 -4.88 6.23 21.97
CA ASN A 37 -4.52 4.84 21.69
C ASN A 37 -4.93 4.24 20.34
N CYS A 38 -5.32 5.03 19.34
CA CYS A 38 -5.58 4.49 17.98
C CYS A 38 -4.83 5.23 16.87
N ILE A 39 -4.19 4.47 15.98
CA ILE A 39 -3.60 4.98 14.73
C ILE A 39 -4.40 4.41 13.56
N LYS A 40 -4.99 5.30 12.75
CA LYS A 40 -5.66 4.94 11.50
C LYS A 40 -4.78 5.28 10.31
N LEU A 41 -4.51 4.32 9.44
CA LEU A 41 -3.75 4.47 8.21
C LEU A 41 -4.67 4.18 7.02
N ASN A 42 -4.82 5.14 6.11
CA ASN A 42 -5.54 4.97 4.86
C ASN A 42 -4.56 5.09 3.69
N ILE A 43 -4.53 4.09 2.82
CA ILE A 43 -3.67 4.04 1.63
C ILE A 43 -4.54 3.77 0.41
N ASP A 44 -4.55 4.68 -0.56
CA ASP A 44 -5.16 4.51 -1.89
C ASP A 44 -4.05 4.44 -2.93
N TYR A 45 -4.00 3.36 -3.69
CA TYR A 45 -2.95 3.15 -4.67
C TYR A 45 -3.44 2.34 -5.87
N ASP A 46 -2.88 2.64 -7.03
CA ASP A 46 -2.99 1.76 -8.19
C ASP A 46 -1.86 0.73 -8.15
N ILE A 47 -2.19 -0.53 -8.36
CA ILE A 47 -1.24 -1.63 -8.54
C ILE A 47 -1.23 -2.04 -10.01
N LYS A 48 -0.05 -2.31 -10.53
CA LYS A 48 0.15 -2.92 -11.83
C LYS A 48 1.16 -4.04 -11.71
N ILE A 49 0.72 -5.26 -12.02
CA ILE A 49 1.60 -6.41 -12.20
C ILE A 49 1.88 -6.48 -13.69
N MET A 50 3.16 -6.37 -14.06
CA MET A 50 3.59 -6.31 -15.46
C MET A 50 2.96 -7.45 -16.27
N ASP A 51 2.30 -7.09 -17.37
CA ASP A 51 1.62 -7.98 -18.32
C ASP A 51 0.52 -8.91 -17.77
N LEU A 52 0.12 -8.75 -16.49
CA LEU A 52 -0.84 -9.63 -15.84
C LEU A 52 -2.10 -8.88 -15.35
N PHE A 53 -1.93 -7.75 -14.66
CA PHE A 53 -3.03 -7.13 -13.94
C PHE A 53 -2.82 -5.64 -13.70
N LYS A 54 -3.91 -4.86 -13.69
CA LYS A 54 -3.95 -3.48 -13.19
C LYS A 54 -5.22 -3.29 -12.36
N GLY A 55 -5.12 -2.59 -11.24
CA GLY A 55 -6.28 -2.29 -10.41
C GLY A 55 -6.02 -1.18 -9.40
N ARG A 56 -7.09 -0.51 -8.97
CA ARG A 56 -7.05 0.46 -7.87
C ARG A 56 -7.43 -0.22 -6.57
N ASN A 57 -6.64 -0.01 -5.53
CA ASN A 57 -6.82 -0.63 -4.23
C ASN A 57 -6.87 0.43 -3.14
N LYS A 58 -7.65 0.14 -2.10
CA LYS A 58 -7.71 0.93 -0.88
C LYS A 58 -7.45 0.01 0.30
N ILE A 59 -6.51 0.40 1.16
CA ILE A 59 -6.19 -0.28 2.41
C ILE A 59 -6.52 0.69 3.55
N GLU A 60 -7.30 0.21 4.51
CA GLU A 60 -7.52 0.86 5.79
C GLU A 60 -6.92 -0.05 6.87
N VAL A 61 -6.02 0.50 7.70
CA VAL A 61 -5.43 -0.20 8.85
C VAL A 61 -5.76 0.60 10.09
N LEU A 62 -6.32 -0.07 11.08
CA LEU A 62 -6.55 0.45 12.42
C LEU A 62 -5.61 -0.28 13.38
N VAL A 63 -4.84 0.49 14.13
CA VAL A 63 -3.92 -0.03 15.15
C VAL A 63 -4.34 0.51 16.50
N GLU A 64 -4.76 -0.39 17.38
CA GLU A 64 -5.03 -0.10 18.79
C GLU A 64 -3.74 -0.31 19.60
N ILE A 65 -3.35 0.70 20.38
CA ILE A 65 -2.20 0.67 21.29
C ILE A 65 -2.75 0.31 22.68
N LYS A 66 -2.57 -0.93 23.11
CA LYS A 66 -2.88 -1.32 24.49
C LYS A 66 -1.63 -1.07 25.33
N GLU A 67 -1.74 -0.15 26.29
CA GLU A 67 -0.78 0.00 27.39
C GLU A 67 -0.82 -1.21 28.33
#